data_AF-A0A701U2S2-F1
#
_entry.id   AF-A0A701U2S2-F1
#
_cell.length_a   1.000
_cell.length_b   1.000
_cell.length_c   1.000
_cell.angle_alpha   90.00
_cell.angle_beta   90.00
_cell.angle_gamma   90.00
#
_symmetry.space_group_name_H-M   'P 1'
#
loop_
_entity.id
_entity.type
_entity.pdbx_description
1 polymer ?
#
loop_
_entity_poly.entity_id
_entity_poly.type
_entity_poly.pdbx_seq_one_letter_code
_entity_poly.pdbx_strand_id
1 'polypeptide(L)'
;GGDPWTIGYGWTHSVDGKPVKPGMMIDEATAERLLKTGLVGYENDVSRLVKVKLTQGQFDALVSFAYNLGARTLSTSTLLRKL
;
A
#
# COMPACT_ATOMS: atom_id res chain seq x y z
N GLY A 1 -9.88 9.69 -18.24
CA GLY A 1 -8.83 10.32 -17.43
C GLY A 1 -7.66 9.40 -17.44
N GLY A 2 -6.45 9.88 -17.74
CA GLY A 2 -5.25 9.04 -17.79
C GLY A 2 -4.89 8.53 -16.40
N ASP A 3 -4.40 7.30 -16.34
CA ASP A 3 -3.95 6.69 -15.10
C ASP A 3 -2.87 7.56 -14.43
N PRO A 4 -2.85 7.64 -13.09
CA PRO A 4 -1.87 8.42 -12.36
C PRO A 4 -0.44 7.93 -12.67
N TRP A 5 0.49 8.87 -12.84
CA TRP A 5 1.90 8.54 -12.99
C TRP A 5 2.40 7.78 -11.76
N THR A 6 3.00 6.62 -12.02
CA THR A 6 3.45 5.69 -10.98
C THR A 6 4.98 5.59 -11.02
N ILE A 7 5.63 5.55 -9.87
CA ILE A 7 7.08 5.44 -9.74
C ILE A 7 7.50 4.43 -8.66
N GLY A 8 8.65 3.78 -8.84
CA GLY A 8 9.12 2.73 -7.93
C GLY A 8 8.15 1.56 -7.85
N TYR A 9 7.83 1.13 -6.63
CA TYR A 9 6.84 0.08 -6.37
C TYR A 9 5.44 0.69 -6.23
N GLY A 10 4.80 1.08 -7.34
CA GLY A 10 3.38 1.46 -7.30
C GLY A 10 3.05 2.81 -6.64
N TRP A 11 4.02 3.67 -6.38
CA TRP A 11 3.79 4.95 -5.71
C TRP A 11 3.21 6.00 -6.66
N THR A 12 2.05 6.58 -6.31
CA THR A 12 1.32 7.56 -7.13
C THR A 12 1.20 8.95 -6.47
N HIS A 13 1.74 9.10 -5.25
CA HIS A 13 1.73 10.37 -4.50
C HIS A 13 3.00 11.19 -4.74
N SER A 14 3.06 12.39 -4.17
CA SER A 14 4.26 13.22 -4.29
C SER A 14 5.49 12.56 -3.66
N VAL A 15 6.63 12.61 -4.35
CA VAL A 15 7.96 12.21 -3.85
C VAL A 15 8.70 13.47 -3.44
N ASP A 16 9.07 13.56 -2.16
CA ASP A 16 9.75 14.73 -1.56
C ASP A 16 9.06 16.07 -1.91
N GLY A 17 7.73 16.09 -1.84
CA GLY A 17 6.90 17.27 -2.12
C GLY A 17 6.68 17.58 -3.60
N LYS A 18 7.19 16.74 -4.52
CA LYS A 18 7.00 16.91 -5.97
C LYS A 18 6.06 15.83 -6.52
N PRO A 19 5.07 16.18 -7.36
CA PRO A 19 4.21 15.19 -7.98
C PRO A 19 5.01 14.28 -8.92
N VAL A 20 4.61 13.00 -8.98
CA VAL A 20 5.18 12.03 -9.93
C VAL A 20 4.93 12.53 -11.34
N LYS A 21 5.98 12.53 -12.16
CA LYS A 21 5.93 13.02 -13.54
C LYS A 21 6.82 12.17 -14.44
N PRO A 22 6.57 12.19 -15.77
CA PRO A 22 7.43 11.54 -16.74
C PRO A 22 8.88 11.98 -16.61
N GLY A 23 9.82 11.02 -16.68
CA GLY A 23 11.25 11.28 -16.59
C GLY A 23 11.77 11.51 -15.17
N MET A 24 10.94 11.36 -14.13
CA MET A 24 11.41 11.34 -12.75
C MET A 24 12.18 10.04 -12.50
N MET A 25 13.43 10.17 -12.06
CA MET A 25 14.26 9.07 -11.63
C MET A 25 14.43 9.11 -10.12
N ILE A 26 14.31 7.95 -9.49
CA ILE A 26 14.59 7.74 -8.08
C ILE A 26 15.60 6.61 -7.97
N ASP A 27 16.38 6.61 -6.89
CA ASP A 27 17.22 5.47 -6.54
C ASP A 27 16.39 4.38 -5.86
N GLU A 28 16.97 3.18 -5.76
CA GLU A 28 16.34 2.03 -5.11
C GLU A 28 16.03 2.31 -3.64
N ALA A 29 16.91 3.03 -2.94
CA ALA A 29 16.70 3.42 -1.55
C ALA A 29 15.45 4.32 -1.39
N THR A 30 15.24 5.26 -2.31
CA THR A 30 14.01 6.08 -2.32
C THR A 30 12.80 5.22 -2.68
N ALA A 31 12.90 4.32 -3.65
CA ALA A 31 11.81 3.41 -3.99
C ALA A 31 11.38 2.56 -2.77
N GLU A 32 12.34 2.01 -2.01
CA GLU A 32 12.06 1.30 -0.76
C GLU A 32 11.45 2.20 0.31
N ARG A 33 11.95 3.43 0.48
CA ARG A 33 11.40 4.38 1.45
C ARG A 33 9.94 4.72 1.12
N LEU A 34 9.63 4.93 -0.16
CA LEU A 34 8.27 5.19 -0.62
C LEU A 34 7.38 3.96 -0.40
N LEU A 35 7.88 2.76 -0.69
CA LEU A 35 7.17 1.52 -0.41
C LEU A 35 6.85 1.38 1.09
N LYS A 36 7.85 1.56 1.97
CA LYS A 36 7.66 1.53 3.43
C LYS A 36 6.67 2.58 3.91
N THR A 37 6.75 3.79 3.35
CA THR A 37 5.81 4.89 3.68
C THR A 37 4.37 4.54 3.28
N GLY A 38 4.19 3.94 2.10
CA GLY A 38 2.88 3.47 1.64
C GLY A 38 2.36 2.32 2.50
N LEU A 39 3.24 1.36 2.82
CA LEU A 39 2.94 0.23 3.70
C LEU A 39 2.44 0.69 5.06
N VAL A 40 3.02 1.71 5.69
CA VAL A 40 2.50 2.25 6.98
C VAL A 40 1.04 2.69 6.87
N GLY A 41 0.63 3.26 5.73
CA GLY A 41 -0.78 3.58 5.47
C GLY A 41 -1.66 2.33 5.40
N TYR A 42 -1.22 1.33 4.64
CA TYR A 42 -1.91 0.04 4.51
C TYR A 42 -1.93 -0.76 5.82
N GLU A 43 -0.86 -0.77 6.60
CA GLU A 43 -0.77 -1.41 7.91
C GLU A 43 -1.75 -0.76 8.89
N ASN A 44 -1.87 0.57 8.89
CA ASN A 44 -2.88 1.27 9.68
C ASN A 44 -4.30 0.94 9.21
N ASP A 45 -4.53 0.84 7.90
CA ASP A 45 -5.83 0.41 7.36
C ASP A 45 -6.16 -1.02 7.77
N VAL A 46 -5.23 -1.96 7.61
CA VAL A 46 -5.38 -3.37 8.02
C VAL A 46 -5.60 -3.45 9.53
N SER A 47 -4.83 -2.73 10.34
CA SER A 47 -4.99 -2.70 11.79
C SER A 47 -6.33 -2.09 12.23
N ARG A 48 -6.91 -1.16 11.47
CA ARG A 48 -8.25 -0.62 11.75
C ARG A 48 -9.36 -1.59 11.36
N LEU A 49 -9.16 -2.32 10.26
CA LEU A 49 -10.16 -3.24 9.70
C LEU A 49 -10.18 -4.59 10.43
N VAL A 50 -9.03 -5.09 10.83
CA VAL A 50 -8.88 -6.35 11.56
C VAL A 50 -9.05 -6.09 13.05
N LYS A 51 -10.16 -6.56 13.62
CA LYS A 51 -10.44 -6.49 15.07
C LYS A 51 -10.14 -7.79 15.82
N VAL A 52 -9.67 -8.81 15.12
CA VAL A 52 -9.36 -10.13 15.67
C VAL A 52 -7.84 -10.30 15.82
N LYS A 53 -7.41 -11.15 16.77
CA LYS A 53 -5.99 -11.46 16.91
C LYS A 53 -5.53 -12.28 15.70
N LEU A 54 -4.58 -11.74 14.95
CA LEU A 54 -3.91 -12.44 13.85
C LEU A 54 -2.49 -12.83 14.25
N THR A 55 -1.98 -13.87 13.60
CA THR A 55 -0.54 -14.14 13.61
C THR A 55 0.17 -13.18 12.66
N GLN A 56 1.48 -12.96 12.86
CA GLN A 56 2.27 -12.05 12.01
C GLN A 56 2.14 -12.41 10.52
N GLY A 57 2.22 -13.70 10.16
CA GLY A 57 2.08 -14.12 8.76
C GLY A 57 0.69 -13.87 8.16
N GLN A 58 -0.38 -13.89 8.97
CA GLN A 58 -1.72 -13.52 8.51
C GLN A 58 -1.83 -12.01 8.29
N PHE A 59 -1.20 -11.21 9.17
CA PHE A 59 -1.14 -9.77 9.00
C PHE A 59 -0.37 -9.41 7.72
N ASP A 60 0.81 -9.99 7.50
CA ASP A 60 1.64 -9.76 6.32
C ASP A 60 0.90 -10.14 5.02
N ALA A 61 0.13 -11.24 5.04
CA ALA A 61 -0.71 -11.65 3.92
C ALA A 61 -1.83 -10.64 3.60
N LEU A 62 -2.46 -10.06 4.63
CA LEU A 62 -3.49 -9.02 4.44
C LEU A 62 -2.90 -7.70 3.95
N VAL A 63 -1.72 -7.33 4.41
CA VAL A 63 -0.98 -6.16 3.92
C VAL A 63 -0.60 -6.36 2.46
N SER A 64 -0.07 -7.53 2.08
CA SER A 64 0.23 -7.88 0.69
C SER A 64 -1.02 -7.86 -0.20
N PHE A 65 -2.15 -8.34 0.32
CA PHE A 65 -3.43 -8.29 -0.38
C PHE A 65 -3.96 -6.85 -0.54
N ALA A 66 -3.91 -6.03 0.53
CA ALA A 66 -4.30 -4.62 0.49
C ALA A 66 -3.43 -3.79 -0.46
N TYR A 67 -2.15 -4.13 -0.56
CA TYR A 67 -1.22 -3.51 -1.47
C TYR A 67 -1.53 -3.86 -2.94
N ASN A 68 -1.82 -5.13 -3.23
CA ASN A 68 -2.13 -5.57 -4.60
C ASN A 68 -3.52 -5.13 -5.09
N LEU A 69 -4.52 -5.09 -4.21
CA LEU A 69 -5.93 -4.89 -4.60
C LEU A 69 -6.55 -3.60 -4.05
N GLY A 70 -5.82 -2.85 -3.23
CA GLY A 70 -6.29 -1.66 -2.53
C GLY A 70 -7.02 -1.97 -1.21
N ALA A 71 -6.80 -1.11 -0.20
CA ALA A 71 -7.40 -1.23 1.13
C ALA A 71 -8.94 -1.26 1.14
N ARG A 72 -9.59 -0.58 0.17
CA ARG A 72 -11.05 -0.56 0.02
C ARG A 72 -11.60 -1.92 -0.45
N THR A 73 -10.83 -2.65 -1.26
CA THR A 73 -11.17 -4.01 -1.66
C THR A 73 -10.98 -4.96 -0.49
N LEU A 74 -9.94 -4.76 0.34
CA LEU A 74 -9.77 -5.53 1.58
C LEU A 74 -10.94 -5.33 2.55
N SER A 75 -11.40 -4.09 2.79
CA SER A 75 -12.50 -3.80 3.74
C SER A 75 -13.84 -4.42 3.33
N THR A 76 -14.05 -4.64 2.04
CA THR A 76 -15.27 -5.25 1.49
C THR A 76 -15.10 -6.73 1.14
N SER A 77 -13.89 -7.28 1.30
CA SER A 77 -13.59 -8.65 0.95
C SER A 77 -14.28 -9.64 1.90
N THR A 78 -14.72 -10.75 1.33
CA THR A 78 -15.10 -11.97 2.06
C THR A 78 -14.00 -12.48 2.97
N LEU A 79 -12.73 -12.16 2.67
CA LEU A 79 -11.56 -12.56 3.43
C LEU A 79 -11.52 -11.88 4.79
N LEU A 80 -11.76 -10.56 4.86
CA LEU A 80 -11.88 -9.84 6.13
C LEU A 80 -13.14 -10.26 6.91
N ARG A 81 -14.23 -10.62 6.22
CA ARG A 81 -15.48 -11.06 6.85
C ARG A 81 -15.42 -12.48 7.44
N LYS A 82 -14.38 -13.25 7.11
CA LYS A 82 -14.15 -14.62 7.60
C LYS A 82 -13.07 -14.69 8.70
N LEU A 83 -12.42 -13.57 9.01
CA LEU A 83 -11.52 -13.39 10.15
C LEU A 83 -12.32 -13.09 11.41
#